data_AF-A0ABD0K1I1-F1
#
_entry.id   AF-A0ABD0K1I1-F1
#
_cell.length_a   1.000
_cell.length_b   1.000
_cell.length_c   1.000
_cell.angle_alpha   90.00
_cell.angle_beta   90.00
_cell.angle_gamma   90.00
#
_symmetry.space_group_name_H-M   'P 1'
#
loop_
_entity.id
_entity.type
_entity.pdbx_description
1 polymer ?
#
loop_
_entity_poly.entity_id
_entity_poly.type
_entity_poly.pdbx_seq_one_letter_code
_entity_poly.pdbx_strand_id
1 'polypeptide(L)'
;MPKDEFFHYTPKDGEEVFIIDADFEPLQLETMTKEGILTMDKPTGGSSDLLLRLSIARFYPPAPKEQDSVLYRLLGMMHSRPFVEMRFPPRGTVACVRAYNSKYLHIVFRMHAEYQLNEPPTNPVWFTPAQFAGDLVISRDGSHIAYFHMEVPNTRRLNVDMEWLLEGSEENPDDMRAGIGYMPKMEWTITDASHLPAEEPTAAENKNPEEQDLRGKTPEDLKKPDEFLWDSLIDRESALRLIETEFYPFKMVTYHNLTKAHQLSREQNKPIHAQRFVSTWALKVDLQALEKDENDPVMSEFAKTLLFEYEFPVTMMVIAPNRTIVHKVNTNDFFYMARSVFGTGLRKLLPLQYKRFLKEGLRKLKRGTVPAA
;
A
#
# COMPACT_ATOMS: atom_id res chain seq x y z
N MET A 1 14.60 -7.97 -34.13
CA MET A 1 13.76 -7.94 -32.91
C MET A 1 14.65 -8.28 -31.73
N PRO A 2 14.83 -7.38 -30.74
CA PRO A 2 15.38 -7.76 -29.44
C PRO A 2 14.24 -8.05 -28.46
N LYS A 3 14.50 -9.06 -27.62
CA LYS A 3 13.65 -9.60 -26.55
C LYS A 3 13.36 -8.56 -25.46
N ASP A 4 12.27 -8.81 -24.76
CA ASP A 4 11.73 -8.03 -23.66
C ASP A 4 12.77 -7.70 -22.58
N GLU A 5 13.14 -6.43 -22.47
CA GLU A 5 13.83 -5.86 -21.30
C GLU A 5 12.92 -4.79 -20.69
N PHE A 6 12.06 -5.20 -19.77
CA PHE A 6 11.52 -4.33 -18.74
C PHE A 6 11.38 -5.11 -17.42
N PHE A 7 12.08 -4.62 -16.40
CA PHE A 7 12.13 -5.09 -15.02
C PHE A 7 12.75 -6.47 -14.80
N HIS A 8 14.08 -6.52 -14.90
CA HIS A 8 14.88 -7.38 -14.03
C HIS A 8 15.65 -6.47 -13.06
N TYR A 9 15.14 -6.33 -11.84
CA TYR A 9 16.00 -5.92 -10.73
C TYR A 9 16.90 -7.11 -10.43
N THR A 10 18.20 -6.93 -10.63
CA THR A 10 19.21 -7.89 -10.19
C THR A 10 19.69 -7.35 -8.85
N PRO A 11 19.45 -8.05 -7.73
CA PRO A 11 19.95 -7.61 -6.43
C PRO A 11 21.47 -7.43 -6.51
N LYS A 12 22.01 -6.38 -5.88
CA LYS A 12 23.46 -6.26 -5.74
C LYS A 12 23.96 -7.35 -4.80
N ASP A 13 25.19 -7.84 -4.98
CA ASP A 13 25.80 -8.83 -4.07
C ASP A 13 25.62 -8.38 -2.60
N GLY A 14 24.84 -9.15 -1.83
CA GLY A 14 24.47 -8.88 -0.44
C GLY A 14 23.05 -8.35 -0.19
N GLU A 15 22.29 -7.97 -1.22
CA GLU A 15 20.86 -7.61 -1.13
C GLU A 15 19.99 -8.87 -1.28
N GLU A 16 19.80 -9.65 -0.23
CA GLU A 16 18.71 -10.65 -0.22
C GLU A 16 17.39 -9.94 0.14
N VAL A 17 16.62 -9.54 -0.87
CA VAL A 17 15.26 -9.02 -0.68
C VAL A 17 14.30 -10.20 -0.59
N PHE A 18 13.91 -10.56 0.63
CA PHE A 18 12.76 -11.45 0.85
C PHE A 18 11.49 -10.61 0.83
N ILE A 19 10.81 -10.56 -0.32
CA ILE A 19 9.41 -10.09 -0.39
C ILE A 19 8.57 -11.27 0.07
N ILE A 20 8.11 -11.24 1.31
CA ILE A 20 7.10 -12.19 1.80
C ILE A 20 5.75 -11.58 1.42
N ASP A 21 5.25 -11.98 0.24
CA ASP A 21 3.81 -11.90 -0.02
C ASP A 21 3.15 -12.88 0.95
N ALA A 22 2.16 -12.43 1.71
CA ALA A 22 1.58 -13.21 2.80
C ALA A 22 0.63 -14.30 2.26
N ASP A 23 1.13 -15.19 1.42
CA ASP A 23 0.61 -16.54 1.22
C ASP A 23 1.34 -17.45 2.22
N PHE A 24 0.94 -17.35 3.49
CA PHE A 24 1.45 -18.22 4.55
C PHE A 24 0.73 -19.58 4.49
N GLU A 25 1.49 -20.64 4.19
CA GLU A 25 1.03 -22.02 4.39
C GLU A 25 0.88 -22.30 5.90
N PRO A 26 -0.16 -23.04 6.32
CA PRO A 26 -0.63 -23.05 7.70
C PRO A 26 0.23 -23.97 8.59
N LEU A 27 0.72 -23.44 9.71
CA LEU A 27 1.05 -24.26 10.87
C LEU A 27 -0.26 -24.58 11.60
N GLN A 28 -0.56 -25.87 11.64
CA GLN A 28 -1.77 -26.45 12.21
C GLN A 28 -2.04 -25.91 13.62
N LEU A 29 -3.19 -25.28 13.81
CA LEU A 29 -3.77 -25.00 15.11
C LEU A 29 -5.17 -25.60 15.15
N GLU A 30 -5.27 -26.71 15.88
CA GLU A 30 -6.46 -27.51 16.04
C GLU A 30 -7.59 -26.75 16.76
N THR A 31 -8.75 -26.78 16.10
CA THR A 31 -10.11 -26.77 16.65
C THR A 31 -10.59 -25.54 17.45
N MET A 32 -11.44 -24.75 16.81
CA MET A 32 -12.70 -24.31 17.42
C MET A 32 -13.86 -24.77 16.53
N THR A 33 -14.89 -25.32 17.15
CA THR A 33 -15.96 -26.11 16.53
C THR A 33 -16.82 -25.30 15.56
N LYS A 34 -17.12 -25.94 14.43
CA LYS A 34 -17.87 -25.46 13.26
C LYS A 34 -19.35 -25.06 13.53
N GLU A 35 -19.83 -25.21 14.76
CA GLU A 35 -21.29 -25.27 15.04
C GLU A 35 -21.90 -23.96 15.55
N GLY A 36 -21.14 -22.85 15.62
CA GLY A 36 -21.69 -21.52 15.94
C GLY A 36 -21.94 -20.59 14.75
N ILE A 37 -21.52 -20.95 13.52
CA ILE A 37 -21.44 -20.00 12.38
C ILE A 37 -22.35 -20.41 11.20
N LEU A 38 -22.94 -21.61 11.22
CA LEU A 38 -23.73 -22.15 10.10
C LEU A 38 -25.22 -22.30 10.43
N THR A 39 -25.88 -21.20 10.78
CA THR A 39 -27.35 -21.12 10.66
C THR A 39 -27.76 -19.73 10.21
N MET A 40 -27.46 -19.36 8.97
CA MET A 40 -28.41 -18.59 8.15
C MET A 40 -28.35 -19.12 6.71
N ASP A 41 -29.54 -19.41 6.22
CA ASP A 41 -29.88 -20.22 5.06
C ASP A 41 -29.11 -19.88 3.78
N LYS A 42 -28.77 -20.92 3.00
CA LYS A 42 -28.49 -20.79 1.57
C LYS A 42 -29.82 -20.71 0.82
N PRO A 43 -30.11 -19.64 0.05
CA PRO A 43 -31.10 -19.71 -1.00
C PRO A 43 -30.43 -20.03 -2.34
N THR A 44 -31.08 -20.90 -3.09
CA THR A 44 -30.71 -21.30 -4.44
C THR A 44 -31.14 -20.26 -5.46
N GLY A 45 -30.19 -19.68 -6.21
CA GLY A 45 -30.43 -19.16 -7.57
C GLY A 45 -30.17 -17.67 -7.84
N GLY A 46 -29.36 -17.42 -8.88
CA GLY A 46 -29.49 -16.34 -9.88
C GLY A 46 -29.28 -14.87 -9.48
N SER A 47 -28.13 -14.30 -9.86
CA SER A 47 -27.77 -12.86 -10.04
C SER A 47 -28.08 -11.82 -8.94
N SER A 48 -29.08 -12.00 -8.08
CA SER A 48 -29.39 -11.14 -6.93
C SER A 48 -28.47 -11.43 -5.74
N ASP A 49 -27.92 -12.65 -5.68
CA ASP A 49 -27.05 -13.13 -4.61
C ASP A 49 -25.72 -12.35 -4.51
N LEU A 50 -25.21 -11.83 -5.64
CA LEU A 50 -23.98 -11.03 -5.63
C LEU A 50 -24.23 -9.62 -5.06
N LEU A 51 -25.36 -8.99 -5.41
CA LEU A 51 -25.74 -7.68 -4.88
C LEU A 51 -26.09 -7.76 -3.38
N LEU A 52 -26.76 -8.83 -2.96
CA LEU A 52 -27.07 -9.09 -1.56
C LEU A 52 -25.81 -9.44 -0.74
N ARG A 53 -24.88 -10.22 -1.31
CA ARG A 53 -23.57 -10.48 -0.67
C ARG A 53 -22.72 -9.22 -0.56
N LEU A 54 -22.74 -8.35 -1.58
CA LEU A 54 -22.06 -7.06 -1.54
C LEU A 54 -22.71 -6.09 -0.55
N SER A 55 -24.03 -6.14 -0.33
CA SER A 55 -24.70 -5.35 0.71
C SER A 55 -24.43 -5.90 2.11
N ILE A 56 -24.43 -7.22 2.31
CA ILE A 56 -24.09 -7.83 3.61
C ILE A 56 -22.61 -7.60 3.96
N ALA A 57 -21.70 -7.74 3.00
CA ALA A 57 -20.27 -7.47 3.19
C ALA A 57 -19.94 -5.97 3.35
N ARG A 58 -20.93 -5.07 3.19
CA ARG A 58 -20.82 -3.66 3.59
C ARG A 58 -21.13 -3.49 5.08
N PHE A 59 -22.11 -4.22 5.60
CA PHE A 59 -22.55 -4.15 6.99
C PHE A 59 -21.77 -5.05 7.94
N TYR A 60 -21.01 -6.02 7.44
CA TYR A 60 -20.16 -6.84 8.27
C TYR A 60 -18.86 -7.17 7.54
N PRO A 61 -17.71 -7.15 8.24
CA PRO A 61 -16.48 -7.63 7.66
C PRO A 61 -16.65 -9.09 7.22
N PRO A 62 -16.07 -9.49 6.07
CA PRO A 62 -16.03 -10.88 5.70
C PRO A 62 -15.29 -11.68 6.78
N ALA A 63 -15.70 -12.94 6.99
CA ALA A 63 -14.98 -13.82 7.90
C ALA A 63 -13.50 -13.91 7.46
N PRO A 64 -12.54 -13.84 8.41
CA PRO A 64 -11.13 -13.91 8.07
C PRO A 64 -10.81 -15.25 7.42
N LYS A 65 -9.93 -15.23 6.43
CA LYS A 65 -9.30 -16.45 5.93
C LYS A 65 -8.35 -16.98 7.00
N GLU A 66 -8.01 -18.26 6.96
CA GLU A 66 -7.12 -18.89 7.93
C GLU A 66 -5.77 -18.15 8.05
N GLN A 67 -5.20 -17.77 6.90
CA GLN A 67 -3.97 -16.98 6.78
C GLN A 67 -4.06 -15.57 7.40
N ASP A 68 -5.27 -15.00 7.49
CA ASP A 68 -5.50 -13.64 8.01
C ASP A 68 -5.85 -13.65 9.51
N SER A 69 -5.93 -14.84 10.14
CA SER A 69 -6.45 -15.00 11.51
C SER A 69 -5.66 -14.22 12.56
N VAL A 70 -4.34 -14.15 12.42
CA VAL A 70 -3.47 -13.37 13.32
C VAL A 70 -3.74 -11.87 13.17
N LEU A 71 -3.81 -11.37 11.94
CA LEU A 71 -4.10 -9.96 11.65
C LEU A 71 -5.49 -9.57 12.13
N TYR A 72 -6.48 -10.43 11.89
CA TYR A 72 -7.85 -10.24 12.37
C TYR A 72 -7.90 -10.12 13.90
N ARG A 73 -7.20 -10.99 14.63
CA ARG A 73 -7.15 -10.94 16.11
C ARG A 73 -6.44 -9.68 16.61
N LEU A 74 -5.30 -9.34 16.00
CA LEU A 74 -4.52 -8.15 16.36
C LEU A 74 -5.32 -6.86 16.16
N LEU A 75 -5.95 -6.69 14.99
CA LEU A 75 -6.82 -5.55 14.69
C LEU A 75 -8.09 -5.57 15.56
N GLY A 76 -8.59 -6.78 15.86
CA GLY A 76 -9.72 -7.04 16.73
C GLY A 76 -9.54 -6.55 18.16
N MET A 77 -8.30 -6.38 18.63
CA MET A 77 -8.00 -5.77 19.94
C MET A 77 -8.47 -4.32 20.03
N MET A 78 -8.56 -3.60 18.90
CA MET A 78 -9.06 -2.23 18.87
C MET A 78 -10.58 -2.20 18.70
N HIS A 79 -11.10 -2.96 17.73
CA HIS A 79 -12.53 -3.00 17.46
C HIS A 79 -12.92 -4.38 16.92
N SER A 80 -14.08 -4.88 17.35
CA SER A 80 -14.56 -6.24 17.06
C SER A 80 -14.88 -6.53 15.59
N ARG A 81 -14.84 -5.50 14.73
CA ARG A 81 -15.21 -5.58 13.29
C ARG A 81 -14.12 -5.03 12.37
N PRO A 82 -12.93 -5.63 12.31
CA PRO A 82 -11.91 -5.23 11.36
C PRO A 82 -12.16 -5.85 9.98
N PHE A 83 -12.03 -5.04 8.94
CA PHE A 83 -11.84 -5.46 7.56
C PHE A 83 -10.33 -5.58 7.32
N VAL A 84 -9.80 -6.81 7.42
CA VAL A 84 -8.39 -7.10 7.08
C VAL A 84 -8.15 -6.85 5.59
N GLU A 85 -9.10 -7.27 4.74
CA GLU A 85 -9.16 -6.85 3.35
C GLU A 85 -10.16 -5.69 3.21
N MET A 86 -9.63 -4.48 3.05
CA MET A 86 -10.44 -3.27 2.90
C MET A 86 -11.33 -3.28 1.66
N ARG A 87 -12.46 -2.54 1.74
CA ARG A 87 -13.36 -2.34 0.60
C ARG A 87 -12.66 -1.65 -0.58
N PHE A 88 -11.79 -0.67 -0.31
CA PHE A 88 -11.07 0.09 -1.34
C PHE A 88 -9.54 -0.11 -1.26
N PRO A 89 -8.81 -0.03 -2.39
CA PRO A 89 -7.35 -0.04 -2.39
C PRO A 89 -6.74 1.20 -1.72
N PRO A 90 -5.49 1.12 -1.23
CA PRO A 90 -4.62 -0.07 -1.17
C PRO A 90 -5.11 -1.12 -0.17
N ARG A 91 -4.87 -2.41 -0.45
CA ARG A 91 -5.33 -3.54 0.39
C ARG A 91 -4.16 -4.40 0.86
N GLY A 92 -4.31 -4.98 2.04
CA GLY A 92 -3.39 -6.00 2.56
C GLY A 92 -2.19 -5.41 3.28
N THR A 93 -1.19 -6.26 3.46
CA THR A 93 0.01 -6.00 4.24
C THR A 93 1.24 -6.31 3.41
N VAL A 94 2.22 -5.41 3.41
CA VAL A 94 3.55 -5.65 2.83
C VAL A 94 4.59 -5.48 3.93
N ALA A 95 5.50 -6.44 4.02
CA ALA A 95 6.59 -6.45 4.98
C ALA A 95 7.95 -6.48 4.29
N CYS A 96 8.97 -5.93 4.96
CA CYS A 96 10.36 -5.95 4.52
C CYS A 96 11.23 -6.38 5.68
N VAL A 97 12.05 -7.41 5.45
CA VAL A 97 13.14 -7.77 6.37
C VAL A 97 14.20 -6.68 6.26
N ARG A 98 14.25 -5.80 7.25
CA ARG A 98 15.17 -4.65 7.31
C ARG A 98 16.55 -5.07 7.81
N ALA A 99 16.59 -5.98 8.77
CA ALA A 99 17.84 -6.47 9.34
C ALA A 99 17.70 -7.92 9.76
N TYR A 100 18.82 -8.62 9.85
CA TYR A 100 18.85 -9.98 10.37
C TYR A 100 20.18 -10.30 11.03
N ASN A 101 20.15 -11.31 11.90
CA ASN A 101 21.33 -12.02 12.34
C ASN A 101 21.04 -13.53 12.38
N SER A 102 21.95 -14.30 12.97
CA SER A 102 21.77 -15.75 13.18
C SER A 102 20.53 -16.16 13.97
N LYS A 103 19.94 -15.29 14.79
CA LYS A 103 18.83 -15.61 15.72
C LYS A 103 17.52 -14.87 15.41
N TYR A 104 17.61 -13.64 14.95
CA TYR A 104 16.49 -12.71 14.86
C TYR A 104 16.38 -12.09 13.46
N LEU A 105 15.15 -11.74 13.11
CA LEU A 105 14.75 -10.92 11.97
C LEU A 105 14.16 -9.62 12.50
N HIS A 106 14.60 -8.48 11.96
CA HIS A 106 13.94 -7.19 12.11
C HIS A 106 13.07 -6.94 10.89
N ILE A 107 11.76 -6.95 11.07
CA ILE A 107 10.76 -6.76 10.03
C ILE A 107 10.07 -5.43 10.25
N VAL A 108 10.04 -4.60 9.21
CA VAL A 108 9.15 -3.44 9.16
C VAL A 108 8.02 -3.73 8.19
N PHE A 109 6.81 -3.27 8.48
CA PHE A 109 5.66 -3.56 7.63
C PHE A 109 4.70 -2.38 7.54
N ARG A 110 3.88 -2.42 6.51
CA ARG A 110 2.75 -1.51 6.32
C ARG A 110 1.50 -2.33 6.05
N MET A 111 0.42 -1.99 6.74
CA MET A 111 -0.86 -2.67 6.61
C MET A 111 -1.98 -1.66 6.35
N HIS A 112 -2.94 -2.08 5.54
CA HIS A 112 -4.17 -1.37 5.27
C HIS A 112 -5.35 -2.19 5.77
N ALA A 113 -6.07 -1.63 6.74
CA ALA A 113 -7.29 -2.22 7.29
C ALA A 113 -8.31 -1.11 7.57
N GLU A 114 -9.56 -1.52 7.69
CA GLU A 114 -10.71 -0.66 7.92
C GLU A 114 -11.56 -1.23 9.05
N TYR A 115 -12.38 -0.41 9.68
CA TYR A 115 -13.29 -0.85 10.74
C TYR A 115 -14.69 -0.38 10.45
N GLN A 116 -15.68 -1.22 10.72
CA GLN A 116 -17.06 -0.76 10.80
C GLN A 116 -17.44 -0.48 12.24
N LEU A 117 -17.76 0.78 12.53
CA LEU A 117 -17.98 1.25 13.89
C LEU A 117 -19.36 0.88 14.44
N ASN A 118 -20.40 0.91 13.63
CA ASN A 118 -21.78 0.71 14.05
C ASN A 118 -22.43 -0.56 13.50
N GLU A 119 -23.64 -0.85 13.99
CA GLU A 119 -24.46 -2.01 13.62
C GLU A 119 -25.80 -1.56 13.01
N PRO A 120 -26.46 -2.45 12.25
CA PRO A 120 -27.88 -2.31 11.96
C PRO A 120 -28.71 -2.03 13.23
N PRO A 121 -29.80 -1.24 13.15
CA PRO A 121 -30.45 -0.78 11.93
C PRO A 121 -29.85 0.48 11.31
N THR A 122 -28.80 1.06 11.91
CA THR A 122 -28.18 2.27 11.36
C THR A 122 -27.30 1.96 10.15
N ASN A 123 -27.29 2.87 9.18
CA ASN A 123 -26.44 2.79 8.00
C ASN A 123 -24.96 2.70 8.38
N PRO A 124 -24.14 1.88 7.70
CA PRO A 124 -22.77 1.65 8.14
C PRO A 124 -21.93 2.93 8.13
N VAL A 125 -21.06 3.01 9.12
CA VAL A 125 -20.03 4.01 9.32
C VAL A 125 -18.70 3.27 9.39
N TRP A 126 -17.84 3.55 8.43
CA TRP A 126 -16.51 2.97 8.35
C TRP A 126 -15.45 3.97 8.78
N PHE A 127 -14.42 3.45 9.44
CA PHE A 127 -13.25 4.17 9.89
C PHE A 127 -12.01 3.50 9.32
N THR A 128 -11.24 4.28 8.57
CA THR A 128 -10.14 3.77 7.75
C THR A 128 -8.87 4.55 8.05
N PRO A 129 -7.97 4.00 8.86
CA PRO A 129 -6.62 4.53 8.98
C PRO A 129 -5.94 4.63 7.62
N ALA A 130 -5.21 5.72 7.37
CA ALA A 130 -4.48 5.91 6.12
C ALA A 130 -3.45 4.80 5.89
N GLN A 131 -2.84 4.31 6.97
CA GLN A 131 -2.03 3.09 7.03
C GLN A 131 -1.73 2.75 8.49
N PHE A 132 -1.42 1.49 8.76
CA PHE A 132 -0.63 1.07 9.91
C PHE A 132 0.84 0.93 9.49
N ALA A 133 1.75 1.47 10.30
CA ALA A 133 3.17 1.23 10.18
C ALA A 133 3.63 0.39 11.37
N GLY A 134 4.32 -0.71 11.07
CA GLY A 134 4.71 -1.70 12.05
C GLY A 134 6.20 -2.00 12.06
N ASP A 135 6.65 -2.46 13.21
CA ASP A 135 8.02 -2.79 13.54
C ASP A 135 8.03 -4.03 14.45
N LEU A 136 8.67 -5.11 13.99
CA LEU A 136 8.62 -6.43 14.58
C LEU A 136 10.04 -7.00 14.65
N VAL A 137 10.48 -7.44 15.83
CA VAL A 137 11.64 -8.31 15.96
C VAL A 137 11.18 -9.68 16.37
N ILE A 138 11.45 -10.66 15.53
CA ILE A 138 11.01 -12.05 15.70
C ILE A 138 12.20 -12.99 15.50
N SER A 139 12.22 -14.08 16.24
CA SER A 139 13.13 -15.20 16.01
C SER A 139 12.98 -15.74 14.59
N ARG A 140 14.08 -16.28 14.02
CA ARG A 140 14.08 -16.80 12.64
C ARG A 140 13.10 -17.97 12.43
N ASP A 141 12.78 -18.72 13.48
CA ASP A 141 11.82 -19.82 13.45
C ASP A 141 10.37 -19.36 13.71
N GLY A 142 10.16 -18.07 13.98
CA GLY A 142 8.84 -17.50 14.23
C GLY A 142 8.26 -17.81 15.61
N SER A 143 8.98 -18.52 16.47
CA SER A 143 8.47 -19.02 17.77
C SER A 143 8.38 -17.94 18.85
N HIS A 144 9.15 -16.87 18.71
CA HIS A 144 9.34 -15.83 19.71
C HIS A 144 9.42 -14.45 19.09
N ILE A 145 8.53 -13.56 19.53
CA ILE A 145 8.53 -12.13 19.31
C ILE A 145 9.27 -11.44 20.46
N ALA A 146 10.36 -10.76 20.13
CA ALA A 146 11.19 -10.00 21.07
C ALA A 146 10.78 -8.51 21.14
N TYR A 147 10.21 -7.98 20.06
CA TYR A 147 9.73 -6.59 19.99
C TYR A 147 8.55 -6.49 19.04
N PHE A 148 7.54 -5.71 19.39
CA PHE A 148 6.42 -5.37 18.52
C PHE A 148 5.92 -3.95 18.79
N HIS A 149 5.82 -3.17 17.72
CA HIS A 149 5.20 -1.86 17.71
C HIS A 149 4.42 -1.69 16.40
N MET A 150 3.19 -1.19 16.49
CA MET A 150 2.37 -0.85 15.33
C MET A 150 1.57 0.40 15.63
N GLU A 151 1.54 1.36 14.70
CA GLU A 151 0.84 2.62 14.90
C GLU A 151 0.17 3.12 13.63
N VAL A 152 -0.77 4.06 13.78
CA VAL A 152 -1.20 4.95 12.69
C VAL A 152 -0.31 6.18 12.70
N PRO A 153 0.57 6.38 11.70
CA PRO A 153 1.51 7.50 11.73
C PRO A 153 0.79 8.85 11.77
N ASN A 154 1.27 9.76 12.63
CA ASN A 154 0.72 11.10 12.84
C ASN A 154 1.60 12.22 12.23
N THR A 155 2.60 11.86 11.41
CA THR A 155 3.51 12.82 10.77
C THR A 155 2.85 13.65 9.66
N ARG A 156 1.65 13.26 9.22
CA ARG A 156 0.85 13.98 8.23
C ARG A 156 -0.33 14.67 8.90
N ARG A 157 -0.80 15.76 8.29
CA ARG A 157 -1.96 16.55 8.80
C ARG A 157 -3.28 15.77 8.81
N LEU A 158 -3.39 14.73 7.99
CA LEU A 158 -4.55 13.87 7.85
C LEU A 158 -4.05 12.43 7.77
N ASN A 159 -4.64 11.53 8.54
CA ASN A 159 -4.19 10.13 8.64
C ASN A 159 -5.32 9.12 8.89
N VAL A 160 -6.58 9.56 8.85
CA VAL A 160 -7.76 8.70 8.92
C VAL A 160 -8.84 9.21 7.97
N ASP A 161 -9.65 8.30 7.46
CA ASP A 161 -10.85 8.58 6.67
C ASP A 161 -12.07 7.96 7.36
N MET A 162 -13.22 8.58 7.16
CA MET A 162 -14.50 8.13 7.67
C MET A 162 -15.52 8.17 6.55
N GLU A 163 -16.20 7.05 6.32
CA GLU A 163 -17.20 6.94 5.26
C GLU A 163 -18.54 6.51 5.86
N TRP A 164 -19.65 7.03 5.33
CA TRP A 164 -20.98 6.61 5.75
C TRP A 164 -22.02 6.76 4.64
N LEU A 165 -23.09 5.98 4.72
CA LEU A 165 -24.23 6.06 3.81
C LEU A 165 -25.30 7.01 4.35
N LEU A 166 -25.88 7.81 3.46
CA LEU A 166 -27.02 8.68 3.79
C LEU A 166 -28.32 7.86 3.89
N GLU A 167 -29.26 8.31 4.71
CA GLU A 167 -30.60 7.72 4.76
C GLU A 167 -31.25 7.74 3.37
N GLY A 168 -31.80 6.60 2.94
CA GLY A 168 -32.40 6.44 1.61
C GLY A 168 -31.41 6.10 0.47
N SER A 169 -30.10 6.02 0.74
CA SER A 169 -29.08 5.61 -0.24
C SER A 169 -28.84 4.10 -0.35
N GLU A 170 -29.68 3.28 0.29
CA GLU A 170 -29.56 1.81 0.28
C GLU A 170 -29.56 1.22 -1.15
N GLU A 171 -30.25 1.88 -2.07
CA GLU A 171 -30.36 1.49 -3.48
C GLU A 171 -29.27 2.10 -4.39
N ASN A 172 -28.57 3.15 -3.93
CA ASN A 172 -27.56 3.85 -4.72
C ASN A 172 -26.21 3.93 -3.97
N PRO A 173 -25.28 2.99 -4.23
CA PRO A 173 -24.00 2.91 -3.53
C PRO A 173 -23.05 4.09 -3.80
N ASP A 174 -23.38 4.99 -4.74
CA ASP A 174 -22.61 6.19 -5.05
C ASP A 174 -22.98 7.40 -4.15
N ASP A 175 -24.06 7.30 -3.34
CA ASP A 175 -24.48 8.35 -2.38
C ASP A 175 -23.76 8.25 -1.01
N MET A 176 -22.49 7.86 -1.06
CA MET A 176 -21.61 7.79 0.10
C MET A 176 -21.01 9.17 0.43
N ARG A 177 -20.90 9.48 1.72
CA ARG A 177 -20.15 10.64 2.20
C ARG A 177 -18.82 10.17 2.79
N ALA A 178 -17.79 10.99 2.61
CA ALA A 178 -16.46 10.77 3.17
C ALA A 178 -16.00 12.00 3.95
N GLY A 179 -15.29 11.78 5.05
CA GLY A 179 -14.72 12.82 5.91
C GLY A 179 -13.32 12.42 6.32
N ILE A 180 -12.33 13.25 5.98
CA ILE A 180 -10.93 12.99 6.30
C ILE A 180 -10.56 13.70 7.60
N GLY A 181 -9.91 12.99 8.50
CA GLY A 181 -9.56 13.47 9.84
C GLY A 181 -8.09 13.30 10.21
N TYR A 182 -7.80 13.67 11.46
CA TYR A 182 -6.50 13.51 12.09
C TYR A 182 -6.66 12.78 13.43
N MET A 183 -6.00 11.64 13.56
CA MET A 183 -5.86 10.85 14.77
C MET A 183 -4.49 11.13 15.37
N PRO A 184 -4.40 11.78 16.54
CA PRO A 184 -3.10 12.13 17.13
C PRO A 184 -2.33 10.91 17.62
N LYS A 185 -3.03 9.84 18.02
CA LYS A 185 -2.41 8.65 18.58
C LYS A 185 -3.31 7.43 18.42
N MET A 186 -2.76 6.36 17.83
CA MET A 186 -3.36 5.04 17.75
C MET A 186 -2.22 4.02 17.60
N GLU A 187 -1.96 3.23 18.63
CA GLU A 187 -0.78 2.39 18.72
C GLU A 187 -1.04 1.06 19.46
N TRP A 188 -0.27 0.04 19.08
CA TRP A 188 -0.09 -1.22 19.78
C TRP A 188 1.37 -1.33 20.14
N THR A 189 1.62 -1.60 21.42
CA THR A 189 2.95 -1.89 21.96
C THR A 189 2.87 -3.18 22.73
N ILE A 190 3.93 -3.96 22.69
CA ILE A 190 4.10 -5.07 23.60
C ILE A 190 4.74 -4.56 24.91
N THR A 191 4.28 -5.06 26.06
CA THR A 191 4.81 -4.67 27.37
C THR A 191 5.89 -5.60 27.88
N ASP A 192 5.96 -6.83 27.35
CA ASP A 192 6.96 -7.85 27.67
C ASP A 192 7.25 -8.74 26.46
N ALA A 193 8.42 -9.37 26.38
CA ALA A 193 8.71 -10.31 25.30
C ALA A 193 7.77 -11.53 25.35
N SER A 194 7.46 -12.12 24.19
CA SER A 194 6.54 -13.27 24.13
C SER A 194 7.12 -14.49 24.86
N HIS A 195 6.27 -15.24 25.55
CA HIS A 195 6.72 -16.47 26.20
C HIS A 195 6.95 -17.57 25.16
N LEU A 196 8.11 -18.23 25.21
CA LEU A 196 8.32 -19.47 24.46
C LEU A 196 7.31 -20.52 24.97
N PRO A 197 6.60 -21.24 24.08
CA PRO A 197 5.76 -22.34 24.51
C PRO A 197 6.60 -23.36 25.27
N ALA A 198 6.14 -23.77 26.45
CA ALA A 198 6.78 -24.86 27.18
C ALA A 198 6.72 -26.11 26.30
N GLU A 199 7.87 -26.72 25.99
CA GLU A 199 7.89 -28.05 25.38
C GLU A 199 7.10 -28.98 26.29
N GLU A 200 6.06 -29.63 25.75
CA GLU A 200 5.37 -30.68 26.49
C GLU A 200 6.40 -31.73 26.89
N PRO A 201 6.42 -32.17 28.16
CA PRO A 201 7.38 -33.16 28.59
C PRO A 201 7.08 -34.47 27.86
N THR A 202 7.83 -34.74 26.78
CA THR A 202 7.81 -36.06 26.15
C THR A 202 8.24 -37.06 27.22
N ALA A 203 7.36 -38.01 27.51
CA ALA A 203 7.54 -39.02 28.54
C ALA A 203 8.60 -40.06 28.14
N ALA A 204 9.85 -39.64 28.01
CA ALA A 204 11.05 -40.48 28.03
C ALA A 204 12.26 -39.62 27.72
N GLU A 205 12.85 -38.94 28.72
CA GLU A 205 14.27 -38.61 28.67
C GLU A 205 14.77 -38.30 30.09
N ASN A 206 15.30 -39.35 30.74
CA ASN A 206 16.25 -39.20 31.84
C ASN A 206 17.51 -38.52 31.29
N LYS A 207 17.52 -37.18 31.23
CA LYS A 207 18.72 -36.39 31.00
C LYS A 207 19.21 -35.78 32.31
N ASN A 208 20.54 -35.67 32.40
CA ASN A 208 21.31 -35.37 33.60
C ASN A 208 20.80 -34.14 34.38
N PRO A 209 20.96 -34.10 35.72
CA PRO A 209 20.57 -32.96 36.54
C PRO A 209 21.31 -31.64 36.21
N GLU A 210 22.39 -31.69 35.42
CA GLU A 210 23.16 -30.51 35.01
C GLU A 210 22.67 -29.87 33.70
N GLU A 211 21.77 -30.51 32.94
CA GLU A 211 21.12 -29.89 31.75
C GLU A 211 19.78 -29.20 32.10
N GLN A 212 19.44 -29.12 33.39
CA GLN A 212 18.21 -28.47 33.86
C GLN A 212 18.29 -26.95 33.99
N ASP A 213 19.47 -26.33 33.77
CA ASP A 213 19.74 -24.91 34.02
C ASP A 213 19.78 -24.03 32.76
N LEU A 214 18.88 -24.26 31.80
CA LEU A 214 18.52 -23.26 30.79
C LEU A 214 17.08 -22.76 30.93
N ARG A 215 16.32 -23.33 31.88
CA ARG A 215 14.89 -23.08 32.12
C ARG A 215 14.63 -21.95 33.12
N GLY A 216 15.67 -21.14 33.38
CA GLY A 216 15.64 -19.96 34.24
C GLY A 216 16.14 -18.70 33.55
N LYS A 217 16.14 -18.64 32.21
CA LYS A 217 16.33 -17.34 31.56
C LYS A 217 15.12 -16.48 31.91
N THR A 218 15.38 -15.45 32.72
CA THR A 218 14.53 -14.26 32.85
C THR A 218 13.88 -13.93 31.52
N PRO A 219 12.63 -13.43 31.48
CA PRO A 219 12.08 -12.83 30.26
C PRO A 219 13.20 -12.00 29.65
N GLU A 220 13.61 -12.28 28.41
CA GLU A 220 14.60 -11.41 27.78
C GLU A 220 13.96 -10.02 27.84
N ASP A 221 14.57 -9.11 28.61
CA ASP A 221 14.06 -7.74 28.77
C ASP A 221 13.72 -7.22 27.38
N LEU A 222 12.60 -6.51 27.23
CA LEU A 222 12.19 -5.99 25.93
C LEU A 222 13.33 -5.20 25.29
N LYS A 223 13.99 -5.83 24.31
CA LYS A 223 15.07 -5.20 23.59
C LYS A 223 14.50 -4.37 22.48
N LYS A 224 14.89 -3.09 22.42
CA LYS A 224 14.57 -2.27 21.26
C LYS A 224 15.36 -2.77 20.05
N PRO A 225 14.86 -2.58 18.81
CA PRO A 225 15.57 -3.03 17.62
C PRO A 225 17.02 -2.54 17.50
N ASP A 226 17.32 -1.36 18.04
CA ASP A 226 18.66 -0.77 18.01
C ASP A 226 19.65 -1.41 19.00
N GLU A 227 19.19 -2.25 19.91
CA GLU A 227 20.01 -2.95 20.92
C GLU A 227 20.52 -4.31 20.43
N PHE A 228 20.07 -4.76 19.26
CA PHE A 228 20.53 -6.00 18.62
C PHE A 228 21.77 -5.75 17.76
N LEU A 229 22.68 -6.73 17.77
CA LEU A 229 23.79 -6.77 16.82
C LEU A 229 23.29 -7.45 15.54
N TRP A 230 23.22 -6.67 14.46
CA TRP A 230 22.73 -7.12 13.15
C TRP A 230 23.89 -7.52 12.24
N ASP A 231 23.77 -8.67 11.57
CA ASP A 231 24.76 -9.12 10.58
C ASP A 231 24.59 -8.35 9.27
N SER A 232 23.34 -8.00 8.93
CA SER A 232 22.98 -7.15 7.81
C SER A 232 21.84 -6.23 8.21
N LEU A 233 21.87 -4.99 7.72
CA LEU A 233 20.89 -3.96 8.03
C LEU A 233 20.77 -2.96 6.87
N ILE A 234 19.55 -2.71 6.40
CA ILE A 234 19.21 -1.56 5.56
C ILE A 234 18.61 -0.45 6.42
N ASP A 235 18.75 0.81 5.99
CA ASP A 235 18.14 1.92 6.71
C ASP A 235 16.61 1.88 6.61
N ARG A 236 15.94 2.51 7.59
CA ARG A 236 14.48 2.50 7.68
C ARG A 236 13.82 3.14 6.47
N GLU A 237 14.42 4.19 5.91
CA GLU A 237 13.85 4.90 4.76
C GLU A 237 13.90 4.01 3.51
N SER A 238 14.99 3.28 3.28
CA SER A 238 15.10 2.28 2.21
C SER A 238 14.05 1.19 2.34
N ALA A 239 13.87 0.61 3.54
CA ALA A 239 12.86 -0.41 3.76
C ALA A 239 11.44 0.12 3.49
N LEU A 240 11.13 1.33 3.97
CA LEU A 240 9.84 1.98 3.72
C LEU A 240 9.62 2.29 2.24
N ARG A 241 10.67 2.69 1.50
CA ARG A 241 10.59 2.88 0.04
C ARG A 241 10.27 1.58 -0.69
N LEU A 242 10.86 0.45 -0.28
CA LEU A 242 10.56 -0.87 -0.88
C LEU A 242 9.09 -1.24 -0.64
N ILE A 243 8.62 -1.14 0.61
CA ILE A 243 7.22 -1.39 0.99
C ILE A 243 6.27 -0.49 0.21
N GLU A 244 6.58 0.80 0.13
CA GLU A 244 5.73 1.78 -0.54
C GLU A 244 5.68 1.57 -2.05
N THR A 245 6.78 1.12 -2.65
CA THR A 245 6.86 0.78 -4.07
C THR A 245 6.00 -0.43 -4.41
N GLU A 246 5.82 -1.36 -3.47
CA GLU A 246 4.97 -2.52 -3.69
C GLU A 246 3.49 -2.17 -3.69
N PHE A 247 3.05 -1.33 -2.76
CA PHE A 247 1.68 -0.78 -2.79
C PHE A 247 1.45 0.16 -3.97
N TYR A 248 2.48 0.90 -4.37
CA TYR A 248 2.40 1.91 -5.41
C TYR A 248 3.53 1.71 -6.43
N PRO A 249 3.37 0.75 -7.37
CA PRO A 249 4.40 0.45 -8.37
C PRO A 249 4.87 1.66 -9.18
N PHE A 250 4.01 2.68 -9.31
CA PHE A 250 4.39 3.93 -9.98
C PHE A 250 5.50 4.69 -9.25
N LYS A 251 5.70 4.49 -7.95
CA LYS A 251 6.79 5.09 -7.17
C LYS A 251 8.18 4.50 -7.47
N MET A 252 8.27 3.41 -8.23
CA MET A 252 9.55 2.97 -8.85
C MET A 252 10.14 4.07 -9.75
N VAL A 253 9.29 4.95 -10.28
CA VAL A 253 9.71 6.08 -11.09
C VAL A 253 9.94 7.27 -10.16
N THR A 254 11.15 7.81 -10.16
CA THR A 254 11.44 9.06 -9.44
C THR A 254 10.66 10.22 -10.09
N TYR A 255 9.79 10.85 -9.30
CA TYR A 255 9.14 12.11 -9.69
C TYR A 255 9.87 13.29 -9.05
N HIS A 256 10.11 14.32 -9.84
CA HIS A 256 10.59 15.60 -9.39
C HIS A 256 9.43 16.60 -9.35
N ASN A 257 9.53 17.64 -8.54
CA ASN A 257 8.63 18.79 -8.69
C ASN A 257 8.88 19.46 -10.06
N LEU A 258 7.92 20.25 -10.53
CA LEU A 258 7.96 20.80 -11.90
C LEU A 258 9.24 21.60 -12.17
N THR A 259 9.65 22.45 -11.22
CA THR A 259 10.86 23.27 -11.34
C THR A 259 12.12 22.41 -11.51
N LYS A 260 12.30 21.41 -10.65
CA LYS A 260 13.44 20.49 -10.73
C LYS A 260 13.36 19.61 -11.97
N ALA A 261 12.16 19.22 -12.39
CA ALA A 261 11.95 18.44 -13.59
C ALA A 261 12.35 19.22 -14.85
N HIS A 262 11.97 20.50 -14.92
CA HIS A 262 12.36 21.41 -15.99
C HIS A 262 13.87 21.60 -16.07
N GLN A 263 14.54 21.81 -14.93
CA GLN A 263 15.99 21.92 -14.86
C GLN A 263 16.67 20.67 -15.45
N LEU A 264 16.34 19.49 -14.92
CA LEU A 264 16.95 18.22 -15.34
C LEU A 264 16.65 17.89 -16.81
N SER A 265 15.45 18.24 -17.29
CA SER A 265 15.03 18.06 -18.69
C SER A 265 15.95 18.82 -19.65
N ARG A 266 16.28 20.07 -19.30
CA ARG A 266 17.23 20.89 -20.05
C ARG A 266 18.66 20.39 -19.97
N GLU A 267 19.15 20.11 -18.76
CA GLU A 267 20.53 19.64 -18.53
C GLU A 267 20.81 18.33 -19.27
N GLN A 268 19.84 17.42 -19.30
CA GLN A 268 20.01 16.09 -19.90
C GLN A 268 19.52 16.02 -21.35
N ASN A 269 18.95 17.11 -21.89
CA ASN A 269 18.23 17.15 -23.17
C ASN A 269 17.23 15.99 -23.31
N LYS A 270 16.49 15.74 -22.23
CA LYS A 270 15.51 14.65 -22.12
C LYS A 270 14.14 15.27 -21.88
N PRO A 271 13.07 14.78 -22.52
CA PRO A 271 11.77 15.40 -22.31
C PRO A 271 11.21 15.01 -20.93
N ILE A 272 10.09 15.61 -20.54
CA ILE A 272 9.43 15.33 -19.27
C ILE A 272 8.39 14.21 -19.50
N HIS A 273 8.43 13.16 -18.66
CA HIS A 273 7.64 11.90 -18.59
C HIS A 273 8.19 10.57 -19.24
N ALA A 274 8.73 9.70 -18.36
CA ALA A 274 9.03 8.23 -18.37
C ALA A 274 10.10 7.54 -19.29
N GLN A 275 10.93 6.71 -18.62
CA GLN A 275 12.04 5.78 -19.01
C GLN A 275 13.33 6.34 -19.62
N ARG A 276 13.24 7.43 -20.39
CA ARG A 276 14.37 8.22 -20.90
C ARG A 276 14.19 9.72 -20.61
N PHE A 277 13.44 10.02 -19.56
CA PHE A 277 12.75 11.30 -19.34
C PHE A 277 12.73 11.63 -17.85
N VAL A 278 12.54 12.91 -17.53
CA VAL A 278 12.39 13.41 -16.17
C VAL A 278 10.90 13.41 -15.80
N SER A 279 10.46 12.62 -14.83
CA SER A 279 9.02 12.57 -14.47
C SER A 279 8.65 13.67 -13.49
N THR A 280 7.45 14.25 -13.64
CA THR A 280 6.93 15.28 -12.74
C THR A 280 5.46 15.05 -12.42
N TRP A 281 5.00 15.60 -11.31
CA TRP A 281 3.59 15.85 -11.02
C TRP A 281 3.47 17.25 -10.43
N ALA A 282 2.31 17.89 -10.61
CA ALA A 282 2.04 19.21 -10.05
C ALA A 282 0.56 19.31 -9.71
N LEU A 283 0.23 19.87 -8.54
CA LEU A 283 -1.15 20.20 -8.23
C LEU A 283 -1.53 21.49 -8.97
N LYS A 284 -2.83 21.64 -9.27
CA LYS A 284 -3.35 22.88 -9.85
C LYS A 284 -2.99 24.10 -8.98
N VAL A 285 -3.05 23.97 -7.66
CA VAL A 285 -2.69 25.05 -6.72
C VAL A 285 -1.20 25.41 -6.80
N ASP A 286 -0.32 24.42 -6.99
CA ASP A 286 1.11 24.67 -7.13
C ASP A 286 1.42 25.37 -8.46
N LEU A 287 0.74 24.98 -9.54
CA LEU A 287 0.85 25.67 -10.84
C LEU A 287 0.36 27.12 -10.75
N GLN A 288 -0.75 27.38 -10.05
CA GLN A 288 -1.26 28.73 -9.82
C GLN A 288 -0.32 29.59 -8.98
N ALA A 289 0.42 28.98 -8.06
CA ALA A 289 1.47 29.68 -7.31
C ALA A 289 2.66 30.02 -8.22
N LEU A 290 3.13 29.06 -9.02
CA LEU A 290 4.23 29.25 -9.98
C LEU A 290 3.89 30.28 -11.07
N GLU A 291 2.65 30.30 -11.57
CA GLU A 291 2.17 31.30 -12.53
C GLU A 291 2.36 32.74 -12.01
N LYS A 292 2.23 32.94 -10.70
CA LYS A 292 2.34 34.26 -10.05
C LYS A 292 3.74 34.58 -9.55
N ASP A 293 4.72 33.69 -9.74
CA ASP A 293 6.08 33.91 -9.28
C ASP A 293 6.83 34.85 -10.23
N GLU A 294 6.94 36.12 -9.84
CA GLU A 294 7.64 37.15 -10.59
C GLU A 294 9.17 36.95 -10.62
N ASN A 295 9.71 36.12 -9.71
CA ASN A 295 11.16 35.87 -9.63
C ASN A 295 11.66 34.87 -10.67
N ASP A 296 10.75 34.05 -11.24
CA ASP A 296 11.06 33.13 -12.33
C ASP A 296 10.05 33.29 -13.48
N PRO A 297 10.24 34.32 -14.35
CA PRO A 297 9.34 34.59 -15.47
C PRO A 297 9.21 33.40 -16.44
N VAL A 298 10.29 32.60 -16.56
CA VAL A 298 10.35 31.44 -17.46
C VAL A 298 9.45 30.32 -16.94
N MET A 299 9.47 30.07 -15.63
CA MET A 299 8.58 29.10 -14.99
C MET A 299 7.14 29.61 -14.86
N SER A 300 6.95 30.91 -14.63
CA SER A 300 5.63 31.55 -14.63
C SER A 300 4.90 31.36 -15.97
N GLU A 301 5.57 31.68 -17.09
CA GLU A 301 5.01 31.48 -18.44
C GLU A 301 4.72 30.01 -18.73
N PHE A 302 5.61 29.11 -18.27
CA PHE A 302 5.42 27.67 -18.45
C PHE A 302 4.23 27.16 -17.63
N ALA A 303 4.11 27.54 -16.36
CA ALA A 303 2.99 27.17 -15.50
C ALA A 303 1.66 27.69 -16.06
N LYS A 304 1.64 28.91 -16.61
CA LYS A 304 0.48 29.47 -17.32
C LYS A 304 0.06 28.61 -18.51
N THR A 305 1.02 28.15 -19.32
CA THR A 305 0.75 27.24 -20.44
C THR A 305 0.15 25.92 -19.97
N LEU A 306 0.70 25.33 -18.89
CA LEU A 306 0.18 24.09 -18.32
C LEU A 306 -1.22 24.24 -17.75
N LEU A 307 -1.51 25.37 -17.10
CA LEU A 307 -2.85 25.69 -16.56
C LEU A 307 -3.88 25.86 -17.67
N PHE A 308 -3.49 26.49 -18.78
CA PHE A 308 -4.37 26.67 -19.94
C PHE A 308 -4.75 25.32 -20.57
N GLU A 309 -3.81 24.39 -20.65
CA GLU A 309 -3.99 23.08 -21.28
C GLU A 309 -4.57 22.01 -20.33
N TYR A 310 -4.66 22.32 -19.04
CA TYR A 310 -5.13 21.41 -18.01
C TYR A 310 -6.65 21.26 -18.05
N GLU A 311 -7.10 20.01 -18.09
CA GLU A 311 -8.50 19.63 -17.97
C GLU A 311 -8.70 18.76 -16.71
N PHE A 312 -9.78 19.03 -15.96
CA PHE A 312 -10.15 18.30 -14.75
C PHE A 312 -10.65 16.87 -15.08
N PRO A 313 -10.44 15.84 -14.23
CA PRO A 313 -9.81 15.87 -12.90
C PRO A 313 -8.29 15.79 -12.90
N VAL A 314 -7.70 15.20 -13.93
CA VAL A 314 -6.25 15.06 -14.10
C VAL A 314 -5.97 15.04 -15.60
N THR A 315 -4.89 15.71 -16.02
CA THR A 315 -4.39 15.67 -17.40
C THR A 315 -2.95 15.17 -17.40
N MET A 316 -2.65 14.19 -18.26
CA MET A 316 -1.30 13.70 -18.50
C MET A 316 -0.72 14.40 -19.73
N MET A 317 0.52 14.87 -19.66
CA MET A 317 1.20 15.58 -20.75
C MET A 317 2.57 14.96 -21.03
N VAL A 318 3.03 15.02 -22.27
CA VAL A 318 4.42 14.79 -22.67
C VAL A 318 4.96 16.12 -23.14
N ILE A 319 6.07 16.57 -22.55
CA ILE A 319 6.58 17.94 -22.75
C ILE A 319 8.03 17.85 -23.22
N ALA A 320 8.33 18.53 -24.32
CA ALA A 320 9.67 18.64 -24.89
C ALA A 320 10.60 19.50 -24.00
N PRO A 321 11.95 19.37 -24.12
CA PRO A 321 12.88 20.18 -23.34
C PRO A 321 12.74 21.70 -23.55
N ASN A 322 12.19 22.11 -24.69
CA ASN A 322 11.88 23.51 -25.01
C ASN A 322 10.51 23.99 -24.46
N ARG A 323 9.88 23.20 -23.58
CA ARG A 323 8.56 23.46 -22.93
C ARG A 323 7.34 23.28 -23.83
N THR A 324 7.50 22.81 -25.07
CA THR A 324 6.36 22.50 -25.95
C THR A 324 5.64 21.22 -25.50
N ILE A 325 4.33 21.29 -25.32
CA ILE A 325 3.49 20.11 -25.07
C ILE A 325 3.33 19.36 -26.39
N VAL A 326 3.79 18.11 -26.45
CA VAL A 326 3.76 17.30 -27.68
C VAL A 326 2.63 16.28 -27.70
N HIS A 327 2.07 15.96 -26.53
CA HIS A 327 0.93 15.09 -26.39
C HIS A 327 0.26 15.34 -25.05
N LYS A 328 -1.08 15.36 -25.01
CA LYS A 328 -1.86 15.36 -23.78
C LYS A 328 -3.01 14.37 -23.85
N VAL A 329 -3.51 13.95 -22.69
CA VAL A 329 -4.76 13.17 -22.56
C VAL A 329 -5.38 13.45 -21.19
N ASN A 330 -6.70 13.67 -21.16
CA ASN A 330 -7.46 13.75 -19.92
C ASN A 330 -7.66 12.35 -19.33
N THR A 331 -7.63 12.24 -18.01
CA THR A 331 -7.76 10.96 -17.32
C THR A 331 -9.12 10.30 -17.52
N ASN A 332 -10.20 11.07 -17.68
CA ASN A 332 -11.52 10.52 -18.04
C ASN A 332 -11.45 9.82 -19.39
N ASP A 333 -10.92 10.48 -20.42
CA ASP A 333 -10.77 9.90 -21.76
C ASP A 333 -9.85 8.67 -21.73
N PHE A 334 -8.79 8.74 -20.95
CA PHE A 334 -7.87 7.64 -20.72
C PHE A 334 -8.58 6.40 -20.14
N PHE A 335 -9.47 6.59 -19.14
CA PHE A 335 -10.25 5.50 -18.57
C PHE A 335 -11.39 5.02 -19.47
N TYR A 336 -12.04 5.89 -20.23
CA TYR A 336 -13.06 5.50 -21.22
C TYR A 336 -12.47 4.63 -22.32
N MET A 337 -11.27 4.97 -22.81
CA MET A 337 -10.53 4.15 -23.78
C MET A 337 -10.11 2.79 -23.19
N ALA A 338 -9.88 2.70 -21.88
CA ALA A 338 -9.63 1.41 -21.20
C ALA A 338 -10.92 0.60 -21.03
N ARG A 339 -12.07 1.27 -20.83
CA ARG A 339 -13.40 0.67 -20.61
C ARG A 339 -14.01 -0.05 -21.80
N SER A 340 -13.79 0.38 -23.03
CA SER A 340 -14.28 -0.36 -24.21
C SER A 340 -13.66 -1.77 -24.36
N VAL A 341 -12.59 -2.07 -23.60
CA VAL A 341 -11.85 -3.35 -23.64
C VAL A 341 -12.06 -4.17 -22.35
N PHE A 342 -12.68 -3.61 -21.29
CA PHE A 342 -12.85 -4.26 -19.98
C PHE A 342 -13.81 -5.47 -19.98
N GLY A 343 -14.48 -5.78 -21.10
CA GLY A 343 -15.24 -7.02 -21.26
C GLY A 343 -14.39 -8.31 -21.28
N THR A 344 -13.06 -8.22 -21.17
CA THR A 344 -12.14 -9.37 -21.37
C THR A 344 -11.32 -9.80 -20.13
N GLY A 345 -11.58 -9.25 -18.94
CA GLY A 345 -10.98 -9.75 -17.69
C GLY A 345 -9.47 -9.50 -17.49
N LEU A 346 -8.82 -8.70 -18.34
CA LEU A 346 -7.38 -8.45 -18.26
C LEU A 346 -7.04 -7.20 -17.43
N ARG A 347 -6.59 -7.40 -16.18
CA ARG A 347 -6.01 -6.36 -15.29
C ARG A 347 -4.78 -5.62 -15.86
N LYS A 348 -4.22 -6.07 -16.99
CA LYS A 348 -2.95 -5.58 -17.58
C LYS A 348 -3.10 -4.45 -18.63
N LEU A 349 -4.29 -3.92 -18.86
CA LEU A 349 -4.54 -3.01 -19.98
C LEU A 349 -4.18 -1.54 -19.71
N LEU A 350 -4.33 -1.03 -18.49
CA LEU A 350 -3.98 0.35 -18.14
C LEU A 350 -2.48 0.66 -18.32
N PRO A 351 -1.54 -0.19 -17.82
CA PRO A 351 -0.12 -0.01 -18.11
C PRO A 351 0.20 -0.04 -19.60
N LEU A 352 -0.52 -0.86 -20.37
CA LEU A 352 -0.34 -0.95 -21.82
C LEU A 352 -0.83 0.32 -22.54
N GLN A 353 -1.96 0.90 -22.13
CA GLN A 353 -2.45 2.17 -22.66
C GLN A 353 -1.53 3.33 -22.29
N TYR A 354 -1.04 3.36 -21.06
CA TYR A 354 -0.04 4.35 -20.63
C TYR A 354 1.24 4.24 -21.47
N LYS A 355 1.74 3.02 -21.70
CA LYS A 355 2.88 2.75 -22.58
C LYS A 355 2.63 3.23 -24.02
N ARG A 356 1.40 3.10 -24.54
CA ARG A 356 1.02 3.60 -25.87
C ARG A 356 1.05 5.13 -25.92
N PHE A 357 0.43 5.80 -24.94
CA PHE A 357 0.48 7.25 -24.79
C PHE A 357 1.92 7.79 -24.81
N LEU A 358 2.80 7.20 -24.00
CA LEU A 358 4.21 7.59 -23.96
C LEU A 358 4.93 7.37 -25.30
N LYS A 359 4.71 6.21 -25.94
CA LYS A 359 5.30 5.91 -27.27
C LYS A 359 4.81 6.87 -28.34
N GLU A 360 3.55 7.30 -28.28
CA GLU A 360 3.01 8.28 -29.20
C GLU A 360 3.62 9.67 -28.99
N GLY A 361 3.74 10.12 -27.74
CA GLY A 361 4.42 11.38 -27.42
C GLY A 361 5.87 11.39 -27.91
N LEU A 362 6.59 10.29 -27.70
CA LEU A 362 7.93 10.05 -28.24
C LEU A 362 7.98 10.14 -29.78
N ARG A 363 6.98 9.56 -30.46
CA ARG A 363 6.90 9.60 -31.92
C ARG A 363 6.63 11.02 -32.42
N LYS A 364 5.74 11.78 -31.76
CA LYS A 364 5.44 13.17 -32.09
C LYS A 364 6.65 14.08 -31.90
N LEU A 365 7.38 13.89 -30.79
CA LEU A 365 8.61 14.61 -30.51
C LEU A 365 9.68 14.39 -31.59
N LYS A 366 9.92 13.14 -32.00
CA LYS A 366 10.89 12.80 -33.06
C LYS A 366 10.55 13.40 -34.43
N ARG A 367 9.27 13.69 -34.68
CA ARG A 367 8.78 14.24 -35.94
C ARG A 367 8.74 15.78 -35.96
N GLY A 368 9.04 16.43 -34.83
CA GLY A 368 8.87 17.89 -34.70
C GLY A 368 7.41 18.35 -34.78
N THR A 369 6.45 17.43 -34.71
CA THR A 369 5.02 17.75 -34.77
C THR A 369 4.54 18.31 -33.44
N VAL A 370 4.24 19.61 -33.43
CA VAL A 370 3.44 20.27 -32.38
C VAL A 370 1.97 19.87 -32.60
N PRO A 371 1.18 19.61 -31.54
CA PRO A 371 -0.26 19.41 -31.67
C PRO A 371 -0.90 20.64 -32.32
N ALA A 372 -1.84 20.44 -33.25
CA ALA A 372 -2.69 21.52 -33.74
C ALA A 372 -3.55 22.04 -32.57
N ALA A 373 -3.60 23.36 -32.45
CA ALA A 373 -4.34 24.11 -31.43
C ALA A 373 -5.85 23.83 -31.45
#